data_AF-A0A3D4FW62-F1
#
_entry.id   AF-A0A3D4FW62-F1
#
_cell.length_a   1.000
_cell.length_b   1.000
_cell.length_c   1.000
_cell.angle_alpha   90.00
_cell.angle_beta   90.00
_cell.angle_gamma   90.00
#
_symmetry.space_group_name_H-M   'P 1'
#
loop_
_entity.id
_entity.type
_entity.pdbx_description
1 polymer ?
#
loop_
_entity_poly.entity_id
_entity_poly.type
_entity_poly.pdbx_seq_one_letter_code
_entity_poly.pdbx_strand_id
1 'polypeptide(L)'
;MDDTHYNIPDSKVDRIAAVYRPTGPSNTIELFRAATPRPPTRYFGGQAGLNSTAADYFRFHQMMLNGGELDGVRLLSPRTVSLMASNHVGDKLVYVRGPGYGFGLGYGIVMDPGQATDHLSPGSFLWGGAWGTVAWIDPVEDMLGILMMQITSYRHLTVRQDFSTVASQAIIETNRHNPPTVMGYKSLY
;
A
#
# COMPACT_ATOMS: atom_id res chain seq x y z
N MET A 1 -1.27 -8.77 14.93
CA MET A 1 -0.76 -8.92 13.55
C MET A 1 0.05 -10.18 13.61
N ASP A 2 -0.64 -11.30 13.39
CA ASP A 2 -0.18 -12.61 13.88
C ASP A 2 0.50 -13.40 12.76
N ASP A 3 0.37 -12.92 11.53
CA ASP A 3 0.86 -13.52 10.28
C ASP A 3 1.92 -12.67 9.59
N THR A 4 2.43 -11.65 10.27
CA THR A 4 3.49 -10.78 9.79
C THR A 4 4.84 -11.21 10.35
N HIS A 5 5.72 -11.73 9.49
CA HIS A 5 6.97 -12.38 9.91
C HIS A 5 8.12 -12.10 8.95
N TYR A 6 9.31 -11.83 9.49
CA TYR A 6 10.56 -11.97 8.72
C TYR A 6 10.94 -13.45 8.55
N ASN A 7 10.88 -14.22 9.64
CA ASN A 7 11.11 -15.65 9.65
C ASN A 7 9.77 -16.36 9.88
N ILE A 8 9.24 -17.02 8.84
CA ILE A 8 7.93 -17.68 8.91
C ILE A 8 8.03 -18.91 9.83
N PRO A 9 7.13 -19.05 10.84
CA PRO A 9 7.09 -20.24 11.68
C PRO A 9 6.76 -21.50 10.89
N ASP A 10 7.32 -22.65 11.28
CA ASP A 10 7.10 -23.94 10.61
C ASP A 10 5.60 -24.28 10.47
N SER A 11 4.78 -23.89 11.45
CA SER A 11 3.33 -24.12 11.43
C SER A 11 2.56 -23.25 10.41
N LYS A 12 3.24 -22.40 9.63
CA LYS A 12 2.62 -21.43 8.70
C LYS A 12 3.20 -21.51 7.29
N VAL A 13 4.15 -22.42 7.03
CA VAL A 13 4.89 -22.51 5.76
C VAL A 13 4.01 -22.93 4.58
N ASP A 14 2.93 -23.64 4.85
CA ASP A 14 1.92 -24.10 3.89
C ASP A 14 1.10 -22.95 3.27
N ARG A 15 1.10 -21.77 3.92
CA ARG A 15 0.40 -20.57 3.43
C ARG A 15 1.27 -19.64 2.57
N ILE A 16 2.52 -20.02 2.30
CA ILE A 16 3.42 -19.21 1.47
C ILE A 16 2.92 -19.23 0.04
N ALA A 17 2.76 -18.05 -0.56
CA ALA A 17 2.44 -17.93 -1.96
C ALA A 17 3.70 -18.06 -2.83
N ALA A 18 3.59 -18.82 -3.92
CA ALA A 18 4.61 -18.84 -4.96
C ALA A 18 4.65 -17.49 -5.69
N VAL A 19 5.83 -17.13 -6.20
CA VAL A 19 6.01 -15.95 -7.05
C VAL A 19 6.07 -16.38 -8.51
N TYR A 20 5.33 -15.68 -9.36
CA TYR A 20 5.25 -15.95 -10.79
C TYR A 20 5.84 -14.82 -11.62
N ARG A 21 6.16 -15.10 -12.88
CA ARG A 21 6.67 -14.12 -13.85
C ARG A 21 5.96 -14.31 -15.19
N PRO A 22 5.19 -13.31 -15.68
CA PRO A 22 4.45 -13.38 -16.94
C PRO A 22 5.36 -12.97 -18.09
N THR A 23 6.48 -13.67 -18.24
CA THR A 23 7.46 -13.43 -19.32
C THR A 23 7.84 -14.73 -20.00
N GLY A 24 7.00 -15.75 -19.90
CA GLY A 24 7.24 -17.03 -20.55
C GLY A 24 6.95 -16.95 -22.06
N PRO A 25 7.45 -17.94 -22.83
CA PRO A 25 7.17 -18.02 -24.27
C PRO A 25 5.66 -17.98 -24.57
N SER A 26 5.27 -17.30 -25.65
CA SER A 26 3.87 -17.20 -26.09
C SER A 26 2.92 -16.64 -25.01
N ASN A 27 3.34 -15.63 -24.24
CA ASN A 27 2.56 -14.98 -23.18
C ASN A 27 2.18 -15.92 -22.02
N THR A 28 3.00 -16.90 -21.72
CA THR A 28 2.79 -17.80 -20.57
C THR A 28 3.28 -17.19 -19.26
N ILE A 29 2.74 -17.70 -18.15
CA ILE A 29 3.16 -17.35 -16.79
C ILE A 29 4.03 -18.48 -16.23
N GLU A 30 5.25 -18.15 -15.85
CA GLU A 30 6.22 -19.11 -15.31
C GLU A 30 6.33 -19.00 -13.80
N LEU A 31 6.63 -20.12 -13.14
CA LEU A 31 7.03 -20.12 -11.73
C LEU A 31 8.41 -19.45 -11.60
N PHE A 32 8.47 -18.34 -10.86
CA PHE A 32 9.71 -17.64 -10.56
C PHE A 32 10.30 -18.07 -9.21
N ARG A 33 9.45 -18.28 -8.21
CA ARG A 33 9.84 -18.84 -6.91
C ARG A 33 8.75 -19.76 -6.39
N ALA A 34 9.16 -20.97 -5.99
CA ALA A 34 8.28 -21.92 -5.31
C ALA A 34 7.71 -21.36 -3.99
N ALA A 35 6.57 -21.90 -3.58
CA ALA A 35 5.92 -21.63 -2.30
C ALA A 35 6.67 -22.30 -1.14
N THR A 36 7.94 -21.91 -0.92
CA THR A 36 8.78 -22.48 0.12
C THR A 36 9.35 -21.39 1.04
N PRO A 37 9.52 -21.69 2.34
CA PRO A 37 10.10 -20.74 3.27
C PRO A 37 11.54 -20.45 2.90
N ARG A 38 11.97 -19.20 3.13
CA ARG A 38 13.39 -18.86 3.10
C ARG A 38 14.06 -19.39 4.37
N PRO A 39 15.37 -19.72 4.32
CA PRO A 39 16.13 -19.96 5.53
C PRO A 39 15.99 -18.78 6.51
N PRO A 40 15.86 -19.04 7.83
CA PRO A 40 15.78 -17.98 8.81
C PRO A 40 16.95 -17.00 8.70
N THR A 41 16.66 -15.72 8.78
CA THR A 41 17.65 -14.64 8.77
C THR A 41 17.79 -14.00 10.15
N ARG A 42 18.99 -13.47 10.43
CA ARG A 42 19.25 -12.56 11.57
C ARG A 42 19.32 -11.09 11.13
N TYR A 43 19.25 -10.83 9.82
CA TYR A 43 19.21 -9.51 9.25
C TYR A 43 17.75 -9.13 8.94
N PHE A 44 17.24 -8.13 9.66
CA PHE A 44 15.89 -7.59 9.51
C PHE A 44 15.95 -6.23 8.80
N GLY A 45 15.98 -6.28 7.47
CA GLY A 45 16.07 -5.08 6.65
C GLY A 45 14.78 -4.24 6.71
N GLY A 46 14.93 -2.92 6.82
CA GLY A 46 13.80 -1.97 6.81
C GLY A 46 13.15 -1.77 5.43
N GLN A 47 13.80 -2.24 4.35
CA GLN A 47 13.39 -2.04 2.96
C GLN A 47 12.58 -3.20 2.38
N ALA A 48 12.79 -4.43 2.86
CA ALA A 48 12.17 -5.64 2.32
C ALA A 48 12.34 -6.85 3.27
N GLY A 49 11.58 -7.91 3.00
CA GLY A 49 11.77 -9.22 3.64
C GLY A 49 10.63 -9.67 4.55
N LEU A 50 9.69 -8.78 4.86
CA LEU A 50 8.46 -9.12 5.57
C LEU A 50 7.53 -9.96 4.70
N ASN A 51 6.99 -11.02 5.29
CA ASN A 51 5.83 -11.76 4.80
C ASN A 51 4.64 -11.31 5.65
N SER A 52 3.46 -11.16 5.04
CA SER A 52 2.24 -10.74 5.73
C SER A 52 1.01 -11.26 4.99
N THR A 53 -0.17 -11.01 5.52
CA THR A 53 -1.46 -11.31 4.92
C THR A 53 -2.23 -10.01 4.67
N ALA A 54 -3.25 -10.07 3.81
CA ALA A 54 -4.12 -8.91 3.60
C ALA A 54 -4.77 -8.44 4.92
N ALA A 55 -5.18 -9.38 5.78
CA ALA A 55 -5.79 -9.08 7.09
C ALA A 55 -4.82 -8.38 8.05
N ASP A 56 -3.56 -8.81 8.13
CA ASP A 56 -2.57 -8.14 8.97
C ASP A 56 -2.19 -6.76 8.42
N TYR A 57 -2.01 -6.66 7.10
CA TYR A 57 -1.67 -5.40 6.45
C TYR A 57 -2.81 -4.39 6.55
N PHE A 58 -4.07 -4.87 6.56
CA PHE A 58 -5.26 -4.07 6.86
C PHE A 58 -5.16 -3.41 8.22
N ARG A 59 -4.78 -4.14 9.28
CA ARG A 59 -4.64 -3.56 10.63
C ARG A 59 -3.66 -2.39 10.63
N PHE A 60 -2.51 -2.53 9.96
CA PHE A 60 -1.55 -1.44 9.84
C PHE A 60 -2.12 -0.24 9.07
N HIS A 61 -2.78 -0.46 7.93
CA HIS A 61 -3.34 0.63 7.12
C HIS A 61 -4.54 1.31 7.80
N GLN A 62 -5.39 0.55 8.49
CA GLN A 62 -6.48 1.07 9.28
C GLN A 62 -5.95 1.92 10.44
N MET A 63 -4.88 1.50 11.12
CA MET A 63 -4.22 2.31 12.15
C MET A 63 -3.74 3.66 11.57
N MET A 64 -3.19 3.65 10.36
CA MET A 64 -2.76 4.87 9.67
C MET A 64 -3.96 5.76 9.26
N LEU A 65 -5.03 5.17 8.71
CA LEU A 65 -6.26 5.88 8.36
C LEU A 65 -6.89 6.54 9.60
N ASN A 66 -6.95 5.81 10.72
CA ASN A 66 -7.37 6.25 12.07
C ASN A 66 -6.44 7.27 12.73
N GLY A 67 -5.41 7.69 12.02
CA GLY A 67 -4.47 8.67 12.51
C GLY A 67 -3.60 8.20 13.66
N GLY A 68 -3.10 6.97 13.58
CA GLY A 68 -2.12 6.42 14.51
C GLY A 68 -2.69 5.49 15.59
N GLU A 69 -3.97 5.14 15.52
CA GLU A 69 -4.67 4.37 16.56
C GLU A 69 -5.50 3.22 15.98
N LEU A 70 -5.48 2.05 16.63
CA LEU A 70 -6.36 0.94 16.28
C LEU A 70 -6.76 0.20 17.54
N ASP A 71 -8.04 -0.20 17.64
CA ASP A 71 -8.57 -0.98 18.77
C ASP A 71 -8.27 -0.31 20.14
N GLY A 72 -8.34 1.03 20.20
CA GLY A 72 -8.06 1.82 21.41
C GLY A 72 -6.58 1.96 21.78
N VAL A 73 -5.66 1.43 20.96
CA VAL A 73 -4.21 1.53 21.18
C VAL A 73 -3.60 2.52 20.19
N ARG A 74 -3.03 3.60 20.72
CA ARG A 74 -2.35 4.63 19.94
C ARG A 74 -0.84 4.36 19.85
N LEU A 75 -0.35 4.16 18.63
CA LEU A 75 1.07 3.99 18.33
C LEU A 75 1.72 5.28 17.82
N LEU A 76 0.95 6.10 17.10
CA LEU A 76 1.40 7.38 16.58
C LEU A 76 0.42 8.48 17.00
N SER A 77 0.94 9.68 17.27
CA SER A 77 0.06 10.85 17.39
C SER A 77 -0.59 11.09 16.03
N PRO A 78 -1.79 11.71 15.98
CA PRO A 78 -2.36 12.09 14.70
C PRO A 78 -1.35 12.90 13.92
N ARG A 79 -0.87 14.03 14.46
CA ARG A 79 0.12 14.92 13.82
C ARG A 79 1.32 14.20 13.19
N THR A 80 1.82 13.11 13.79
CA THR A 80 2.90 12.30 13.23
C THR A 80 2.52 11.67 11.90
N VAL A 81 1.36 11.02 11.80
CA VAL A 81 0.89 10.41 10.55
C VAL A 81 0.56 11.49 9.51
N SER A 82 0.05 12.67 9.90
CA SER A 82 -0.12 13.79 8.96
C SER A 82 1.22 14.27 8.41
N LEU A 83 2.26 14.36 9.24
CA LEU A 83 3.61 14.61 8.78
C LEU A 83 4.09 13.50 7.82
N MET A 84 3.82 12.22 8.11
CA MET A 84 4.19 11.13 7.21
C MET A 84 3.51 11.23 5.84
N ALA A 85 2.25 11.65 5.80
CA ALA A 85 1.44 11.81 4.60
C ALA A 85 1.58 13.20 3.91
N SER A 86 2.47 14.07 4.40
CA SER A 86 2.71 15.39 3.79
C SER A 86 3.79 15.32 2.71
N ASN A 87 3.71 16.17 1.69
CA ASN A 87 4.77 16.28 0.69
C ASN A 87 6.05 16.91 1.29
N HIS A 88 7.14 16.14 1.36
CA HIS A 88 8.44 16.59 1.87
C HIS A 88 9.46 16.91 0.77
N VAL A 89 9.09 16.76 -0.50
CA VAL A 89 10.02 16.98 -1.63
C VAL A 89 9.78 18.30 -2.36
N GLY A 90 8.68 19.00 -2.06
CA GLY A 90 8.24 20.19 -2.77
C GLY A 90 7.87 19.85 -4.21
N ASP A 91 8.32 20.67 -5.16
CA ASP A 91 8.06 20.47 -6.60
C ASP A 91 9.07 19.56 -7.29
N LYS A 92 9.96 18.89 -6.53
CA LYS A 92 10.94 17.98 -7.10
C LYS A 92 10.24 16.77 -7.70
N LEU A 93 10.62 16.43 -8.93
CA LEU A 93 10.13 15.21 -9.59
C LEU A 93 10.65 13.97 -8.86
N VAL A 94 9.73 13.21 -8.27
CA VAL A 94 10.00 11.88 -7.70
C VAL A 94 9.22 10.86 -8.48
N TYR A 95 9.91 9.86 -9.04
CA TYR A 95 9.24 8.76 -9.70
C TYR A 95 8.66 7.79 -8.66
N VAL A 96 7.35 7.90 -8.42
CA VAL A 96 6.58 6.91 -7.64
C VAL A 96 5.94 5.91 -8.59
N ARG A 97 4.97 6.37 -9.38
CA ARG A 97 4.24 5.59 -10.40
C ARG A 97 3.95 6.40 -11.67
N GLY A 98 4.68 7.49 -11.89
CA GLY A 98 4.43 8.47 -12.94
C GLY A 98 4.45 9.91 -12.39
N PRO A 99 3.95 10.90 -13.16
CA PRO A 99 3.71 12.26 -12.68
C PRO A 99 2.52 12.31 -11.70
N GLY A 100 2.29 13.47 -11.09
CA GLY A 100 1.16 13.70 -10.18
C GLY A 100 1.38 13.23 -8.73
N TYR A 101 2.59 12.77 -8.40
CA TYR A 101 2.95 12.29 -7.06
C TYR A 101 4.03 13.16 -6.40
N GLY A 102 3.88 13.34 -5.09
CA GLY A 102 4.92 13.80 -4.17
C GLY A 102 5.43 12.62 -3.33
N PHE A 103 6.30 12.91 -2.37
CA PHE A 103 6.82 11.88 -1.47
C PHE A 103 6.83 12.37 -0.02
N GLY A 104 6.24 11.55 0.84
CA GLY A 104 6.15 11.77 2.28
C GLY A 104 7.24 11.01 3.05
N LEU A 105 7.03 10.81 4.35
CA LEU A 105 7.93 9.99 5.16
C LEU A 105 7.53 8.51 5.04
N GLY A 106 7.97 7.88 3.95
CA GLY A 106 7.76 6.45 3.69
C GLY A 106 6.62 6.13 2.71
N TYR A 107 5.96 7.14 2.14
CA TYR A 107 4.84 6.97 1.21
C TYR A 107 4.96 7.86 -0.01
N GLY A 108 4.45 7.39 -1.15
CA GLY A 108 4.08 8.26 -2.26
C GLY A 108 2.76 8.95 -1.95
N ILE A 109 2.65 10.23 -2.28
CA ILE A 109 1.46 11.05 -2.00
C ILE A 109 0.83 11.49 -3.32
N VAL A 110 -0.47 11.30 -3.49
CA VAL A 110 -1.21 11.82 -4.65
C VAL A 110 -1.34 13.33 -4.51
N MET A 111 -0.72 14.07 -5.43
CA MET A 111 -0.73 15.54 -5.43
C MET A 111 -1.70 16.08 -6.47
N ASP A 112 -1.67 15.52 -7.68
CA ASP A 112 -2.52 15.92 -8.80
C ASP A 112 -3.20 14.69 -9.40
N PRO A 113 -4.49 14.44 -9.11
CA PRO A 113 -5.22 13.30 -9.65
C PRO A 113 -5.46 13.38 -11.16
N GLY A 114 -5.31 14.56 -11.79
CA GLY A 114 -5.36 14.70 -13.25
C GLY A 114 -4.10 14.22 -13.96
N GLN A 115 -2.98 14.11 -13.24
CA GLN A 115 -1.70 13.59 -13.74
C GLN A 115 -1.36 12.21 -13.18
N ALA A 116 -1.84 11.90 -11.98
CA ALA A 116 -1.61 10.63 -11.32
C ALA A 116 -2.27 9.49 -12.08
N THR A 117 -1.65 8.31 -12.00
CA THR A 117 -2.18 7.07 -12.58
C THR A 117 -3.19 6.36 -11.67
N ASP A 118 -3.27 6.78 -10.41
CA ASP A 118 -4.25 6.30 -9.43
C ASP A 118 -5.40 7.32 -9.34
N HIS A 119 -6.65 6.87 -9.49
CA HIS A 119 -7.85 7.71 -9.39
C HIS A 119 -8.27 7.94 -7.93
N LEU A 120 -7.31 8.23 -7.05
CA LEU A 120 -7.53 8.47 -5.63
C LEU A 120 -7.62 9.97 -5.36
N SER A 121 -8.17 10.35 -4.20
CA SER A 121 -8.25 11.77 -3.82
C SER A 121 -6.86 12.39 -3.61
N PRO A 122 -6.68 13.70 -3.87
CA PRO A 122 -5.48 14.42 -3.45
C PRO A 122 -5.20 14.23 -1.95
N GLY A 123 -3.94 13.97 -1.58
CA GLY A 123 -3.54 13.64 -0.21
C GLY A 123 -3.64 12.15 0.14
N SER A 124 -4.20 11.31 -0.74
CA SER A 124 -4.09 9.86 -0.61
C SER A 124 -2.63 9.44 -0.65
N PHE A 125 -2.27 8.44 0.15
CA PHE A 125 -0.89 7.99 0.27
C PHE A 125 -0.77 6.48 0.10
N LEU A 126 0.32 6.05 -0.54
CA LEU A 126 0.43 4.70 -1.07
C LEU A 126 1.86 4.18 -1.10
N TRP A 127 1.99 2.85 -1.19
CA TRP A 127 3.23 2.19 -1.52
C TRP A 127 3.00 0.84 -2.22
N GLY A 128 4.02 0.34 -2.90
CA GLY A 128 3.96 -0.93 -3.62
C GLY A 128 5.18 -1.81 -3.36
N GLY A 129 4.98 -3.13 -3.34
CA GLY A 129 6.06 -4.11 -3.18
C GLY A 129 6.70 -4.51 -4.51
N ALA A 130 7.84 -5.20 -4.49
CA ALA A 130 8.51 -5.63 -5.72
C ALA A 130 7.79 -6.77 -6.46
N TRP A 131 6.78 -7.41 -5.85
CA TRP A 131 6.07 -8.57 -6.41
C TRP A 131 4.59 -8.28 -6.71
N GLY A 132 4.27 -7.04 -7.05
CA GLY A 132 2.93 -6.69 -7.53
C GLY A 132 1.95 -6.24 -6.43
N THR A 133 2.26 -6.45 -5.14
CA THR A 133 1.43 -5.90 -4.04
C THR A 133 1.33 -4.38 -4.08
N VAL A 134 0.16 -3.81 -3.81
CA VAL A 134 -0.02 -2.37 -3.65
C VAL A 134 -1.03 -2.12 -2.55
N ALA A 135 -0.80 -1.07 -1.78
CA ALA A 135 -1.78 -0.56 -0.84
C ALA A 135 -1.82 0.97 -0.89
N TRP A 136 -3.00 1.50 -0.65
CA TRP A 136 -3.26 2.93 -0.61
C TRP A 136 -4.29 3.23 0.49
N ILE A 137 -4.21 4.45 1.01
CA ILE A 137 -5.16 5.02 1.97
C ILE A 137 -5.65 6.33 1.36
N ASP A 138 -6.98 6.46 1.26
CA ASP A 138 -7.68 7.67 0.86
C ASP A 138 -8.45 8.21 2.07
N PRO A 139 -7.87 9.17 2.82
CA PRO A 139 -8.52 9.76 3.98
C PRO A 139 -9.73 10.63 3.63
N VAL A 140 -9.86 11.08 2.37
CA VAL A 140 -11.00 11.91 1.92
C VAL A 140 -12.24 11.03 1.79
N GLU A 141 -12.06 9.82 1.30
CA GLU A 141 -13.15 8.85 1.10
C GLU A 141 -13.34 7.89 2.28
N ASP A 142 -12.54 8.04 3.35
CA ASP A 142 -12.49 7.11 4.50
C ASP A 142 -12.29 5.66 4.06
N MET A 143 -11.36 5.46 3.12
CA MET A 143 -11.19 4.21 2.41
C MET A 143 -9.72 3.80 2.37
N LEU A 144 -9.47 2.49 2.39
CA LEU A 144 -8.18 1.89 2.08
C LEU A 144 -8.35 0.77 1.06
N GLY A 145 -7.30 0.50 0.31
CA GLY A 145 -7.24 -0.62 -0.63
C GLY A 145 -5.98 -1.41 -0.45
N ILE A 146 -6.10 -2.74 -0.47
CA ILE A 146 -4.98 -3.67 -0.33
C ILE A 146 -5.11 -4.74 -1.41
N LEU A 147 -4.17 -4.74 -2.34
CA LEU A 147 -4.02 -5.80 -3.34
C LEU A 147 -2.79 -6.64 -3.00
N MET A 148 -3.01 -7.92 -2.69
CA MET A 148 -1.96 -8.90 -2.50
C MET A 148 -1.83 -9.79 -3.73
N MET A 149 -0.69 -9.73 -4.39
CA MET A 149 -0.32 -10.61 -5.51
C MET A 149 1.17 -10.93 -5.42
N GLN A 150 1.59 -11.97 -6.15
CA GLN A 150 2.97 -12.45 -6.16
C GLN A 150 3.45 -12.64 -7.60
N ILE A 151 3.57 -11.52 -8.31
CA ILE A 151 4.02 -11.50 -9.70
C ILE A 151 5.18 -10.52 -9.82
N THR A 152 6.28 -10.94 -10.44
CA THR A 152 7.40 -10.05 -10.81
C THR A 152 7.33 -9.69 -12.30
N SER A 153 8.05 -8.64 -12.71
CA SER A 153 8.05 -8.13 -14.09
C SER A 153 6.67 -7.68 -14.60
N TYR A 154 5.83 -7.18 -13.71
CA TYR A 154 4.43 -6.80 -13.98
C TYR A 154 4.26 -5.39 -14.59
N ARG A 155 5.32 -4.72 -15.06
CA ARG A 155 5.24 -3.33 -15.57
C ARG A 155 4.33 -3.16 -16.80
N HIS A 156 4.13 -4.23 -17.56
CA HIS A 156 3.20 -4.27 -18.70
C HIS A 156 1.75 -4.57 -18.29
N LEU A 157 1.51 -4.89 -17.01
CA LEU A 157 0.18 -5.11 -16.45
C LEU A 157 -0.30 -3.84 -15.75
N THR A 158 -1.59 -3.55 -15.89
CA THR A 158 -2.24 -2.38 -15.31
C THR A 158 -2.97 -2.68 -14.00
N VAL A 159 -2.95 -3.93 -13.52
CA VAL A 159 -3.77 -4.40 -12.38
C VAL A 159 -3.69 -3.52 -11.13
N ARG A 160 -2.54 -2.89 -10.86
CA ARG A 160 -2.40 -1.98 -9.71
C ARG A 160 -3.10 -0.65 -9.91
N GLN A 161 -3.10 -0.12 -11.14
CA GLN A 161 -3.81 1.11 -11.51
C GLN A 161 -5.30 0.82 -11.65
N ASP A 162 -5.65 -0.31 -12.28
CA ASP A 162 -7.03 -0.74 -12.43
C ASP A 162 -7.69 -0.94 -11.07
N PHE A 163 -6.96 -1.50 -10.08
CA PHE A 163 -7.46 -1.70 -8.74
C PHE A 163 -7.92 -0.40 -8.05
N SER A 164 -7.10 0.66 -8.06
CA SER A 164 -7.52 1.96 -7.50
C SER A 164 -8.64 2.58 -8.35
N THR A 165 -8.57 2.45 -9.67
CA THR A 165 -9.60 2.97 -10.59
C THR A 165 -10.97 2.37 -10.35
N VAL A 166 -11.09 1.05 -10.31
CA VAL A 166 -12.38 0.38 -10.12
C VAL A 166 -12.93 0.57 -8.71
N ALA A 167 -12.05 0.66 -7.70
CA ALA A 167 -12.46 0.97 -6.33
C ALA A 167 -13.04 2.39 -6.23
N SER A 168 -12.36 3.39 -6.79
CA SER A 168 -12.84 4.78 -6.79
C SER A 168 -14.12 4.96 -7.61
N GLN A 169 -14.26 4.25 -8.74
CA GLN A 169 -15.49 4.30 -9.56
C GLN A 169 -16.71 3.68 -8.87
N ALA A 170 -16.50 2.83 -7.86
CA ALA A 170 -17.58 2.24 -7.07
C ALA A 170 -18.14 3.20 -6.01
N ILE A 171 -17.52 4.38 -5.80
CA ILE A 171 -18.01 5.40 -4.88
C ILE A 171 -19.21 6.11 -5.52
N ILE A 172 -20.39 5.91 -4.94
CA ILE A 172 -21.64 6.54 -5.39
C ILE A 172 -21.88 7.86 -4.63
N GLU A 173 -21.45 7.91 -3.36
CA GLU A 173 -21.53 9.08 -2.49
C GLU A 173 -20.15 9.37 -1.90
N THR A 174 -19.64 10.59 -2.11
CA THR A 174 -18.30 11.00 -1.63
C THR A 174 -18.34 11.44 -0.18
N ASN A 175 -17.31 11.08 0.58
CA ASN A 175 -17.09 11.58 1.94
C ASN A 175 -16.36 12.93 2.00
N ARG A 176 -15.96 13.51 0.85
CA ARG A 176 -15.25 14.80 0.79
C ARG A 176 -15.96 15.95 1.51
N HIS A 177 -17.29 15.93 1.54
CA HIS A 177 -18.11 16.96 2.17
C HIS A 177 -18.47 16.66 3.63
N ASN A 178 -18.12 15.46 4.11
CA ASN A 178 -18.38 15.05 5.48
C ASN A 178 -17.17 15.38 6.36
N PRO A 179 -17.39 15.67 7.65
CA PRO A 179 -16.27 15.69 8.59
C PRO A 179 -15.65 14.29 8.57
N PRO A 180 -14.33 14.17 8.45
CA PRO A 180 -13.72 12.86 8.37
C PRO A 180 -14.00 12.07 9.64
N THR A 181 -14.60 10.90 9.47
CA THR A 181 -15.05 10.00 10.54
C THR A 181 -13.88 9.46 11.36
N VAL A 182 -12.71 9.39 10.73
CA VAL A 182 -11.55 8.62 11.21
C VAL A 182 -10.31 9.52 11.45
N MET A 183 -10.47 10.84 11.36
CA MET A 183 -9.35 11.79 11.43
C MET A 183 -9.27 12.52 12.78
N GLY A 184 -8.17 12.32 13.50
CA GLY A 184 -7.71 13.20 14.59
C GLY A 184 -7.01 14.47 14.10
N TYR A 185 -7.32 14.95 12.89
CA TYR A 185 -6.60 16.00 12.18
C TYR A 185 -7.49 17.17 11.81
N LYS A 186 -6.95 18.39 11.88
CA LYS A 186 -7.54 19.51 11.15
C LYS A 186 -7.15 19.35 9.67
N SER A 187 -8.16 19.44 8.80
CA SER A 187 -8.03 19.57 7.35
C SER A 187 -6.84 20.47 6.97
N LEU A 188 -5.99 20.00 6.05
CA LEU A 188 -4.85 20.76 5.51
C LEU A 188 -5.23 21.66 4.30
N TYR A 189 -6.53 21.89 4.09
CA TYR A 189 -7.01 22.94 3.18
C TYR A 189 -6.94 24.31 3.85
#